data_AF-A0A2V6XDI8-F1
#
_entry.id   AF-A0A2V6XDI8-F1
#
_cell.length_a   1.000
_cell.length_b   1.000
_cell.length_c   1.000
_cell.angle_alpha   90.00
_cell.angle_beta   90.00
_cell.angle_gamma   90.00
#
_symmetry.space_group_name_H-M   'P 1'
#
loop_
_entity.id
_entity.type
_entity.pdbx_description
1 polymer ?
#
loop_
_entity_poly.entity_id
_entity_poly.type
_entity_poly.pdbx_seq_one_letter_code
_entity_poly.pdbx_strand_id
1 'polypeptide(L)'
;MAGYTGIVLADGYGAYDALARAGPGFTLAHCWAHVRRKLIEAEPHYPDPCRTALELIGQLYAVEREVPVLPAAAAVETAPDLLALRSRLRHERSRPIVAEIQRWALAERALPESSLGKAISYLLGLWPGLTRFLDDPRIPLDNNRTERGLRGVVLGRKNHYGSRSTRGTHVAALFYSLIESAKLCGVDPKRYLLAAIRAALADRTAVTLPHTLLD
;
A
#
# COMPACT_ATOMS: atom_id res chain seq x y z
N MET A 1 -13.42 -8.52 6.86
CA MET A 1 -13.73 -7.23 6.17
C MET A 1 -15.23 -7.00 5.98
N ALA A 2 -16.11 -7.73 6.66
CA ALA A 2 -17.55 -7.48 6.54
C ALA A 2 -17.85 -6.03 6.99
N GLY A 3 -18.36 -5.21 6.09
CA GLY A 3 -18.78 -3.82 6.34
C GLY A 3 -17.77 -2.70 6.09
N TYR A 4 -16.53 -2.97 5.65
CA TYR A 4 -15.60 -1.89 5.28
C TYR A 4 -15.97 -1.28 3.92
N THR A 5 -16.03 0.06 3.85
CA THR A 5 -16.45 0.78 2.64
C THR A 5 -15.41 1.67 1.96
N GLY A 6 -14.14 1.59 2.39
CA GLY A 6 -13.09 2.47 1.88
C GLY A 6 -12.29 1.90 0.72
N ILE A 7 -11.02 2.28 0.62
CA ILE A 7 -10.11 1.87 -0.45
C ILE A 7 -9.16 0.78 0.07
N VAL A 8 -9.04 -0.31 -0.67
CA VAL A 8 -8.01 -1.33 -0.45
C VAL A 8 -7.01 -1.24 -1.58
N LEU A 9 -5.76 -0.91 -1.27
CA LEU A 9 -4.64 -0.98 -2.22
C LEU A 9 -3.88 -2.28 -2.01
N ALA A 10 -3.91 -3.17 -3.02
CA ALA A 10 -3.33 -4.50 -2.93
C ALA A 10 -2.45 -4.84 -4.14
N ASP A 11 -1.78 -5.98 -4.05
CA ASP A 11 -1.22 -6.64 -5.23
C ASP A 11 -2.34 -7.32 -6.05
N GLY A 12 -1.94 -8.10 -7.07
CA GLY A 12 -2.83 -8.92 -7.87
C GLY A 12 -3.16 -10.29 -7.28
N TYR A 13 -3.14 -10.48 -5.96
CA TYR A 13 -3.53 -11.76 -5.38
C TYR A 13 -5.04 -11.98 -5.49
N GLY A 14 -5.46 -13.05 -6.17
CA GLY A 14 -6.87 -13.27 -6.57
C GLY A 14 -7.88 -13.36 -5.42
N ALA A 15 -7.44 -13.54 -4.17
CA ALA A 15 -8.34 -13.46 -3.01
C ALA A 15 -8.95 -12.06 -2.85
N TYR A 16 -8.23 -10.99 -3.20
CA TYR A 16 -8.75 -9.63 -3.13
C TYR A 16 -9.87 -9.40 -4.16
N ASP A 17 -9.72 -9.94 -5.37
CA ASP A 17 -10.77 -9.88 -6.38
C ASP A 17 -12.00 -10.69 -5.96
N ALA A 18 -11.80 -11.85 -5.34
CA ALA A 18 -12.89 -12.66 -4.79
C ALA A 18 -13.63 -11.90 -3.68
N LEU A 19 -12.90 -11.22 -2.80
CA LEU A 19 -13.45 -10.39 -1.73
C LEU A 19 -14.20 -9.16 -2.27
N ALA A 20 -13.66 -8.49 -3.30
CA ALA A 20 -14.31 -7.36 -3.94
C ALA A 20 -15.61 -7.77 -4.66
N ARG A 21 -15.64 -8.96 -5.27
CA ARG A 21 -16.85 -9.54 -5.88
C ARG A 21 -17.89 -9.99 -4.85
N ALA A 22 -17.44 -10.51 -3.71
CA ALA A 22 -18.31 -11.05 -2.66
C ALA A 22 -19.06 -9.98 -1.85
N GLY A 23 -18.67 -8.71 -1.95
CA GLY A 23 -19.41 -7.62 -1.32
C GLY A 23 -18.88 -6.25 -1.74
N PRO A 24 -19.70 -5.36 -2.32
CA PRO A 24 -19.29 -4.07 -2.89
C PRO A 24 -18.98 -3.01 -1.82
N GLY A 25 -18.53 -3.42 -0.63
CA GLY A 25 -18.18 -2.47 0.41
C GLY A 25 -17.07 -1.54 -0.06
N PHE A 26 -15.96 -2.09 -0.53
CA PHE A 26 -14.72 -1.35 -0.74
C PHE A 26 -14.33 -1.22 -2.21
N THR A 27 -13.56 -0.16 -2.51
CA THR A 27 -12.91 0.03 -3.81
C THR A 27 -11.55 -0.66 -3.82
N LEU A 28 -11.35 -1.62 -4.73
CA LEU A 28 -10.05 -2.27 -4.93
C LEU A 28 -9.20 -1.46 -5.92
N ALA A 29 -8.03 -1.03 -5.47
CA ALA A 29 -6.98 -0.44 -6.27
C ALA A 29 -5.76 -1.38 -6.28
N HIS A 30 -4.94 -1.30 -7.33
CA HIS A 30 -3.76 -2.16 -7.46
C HIS A 30 -2.46 -1.35 -7.43
N CYS A 31 -1.43 -1.98 -6.86
CA CYS A 31 -0.14 -1.37 -6.57
C CYS A 31 0.82 -1.43 -7.77
N TRP A 32 1.28 -0.27 -8.24
CA TRP A 32 2.25 -0.17 -9.35
C TRP A 32 3.63 -0.73 -9.00
N ALA A 33 4.02 -0.78 -7.71
CA ALA A 33 5.29 -1.36 -7.30
C ALA A 33 5.39 -2.86 -7.65
N HIS A 34 4.26 -3.58 -7.64
CA HIS A 34 4.21 -5.00 -8.01
C HIS A 34 4.40 -5.22 -9.51
N VAL A 35 3.78 -4.36 -10.33
CA VAL A 35 3.99 -4.34 -11.78
C VAL A 35 5.47 -4.06 -12.09
N ARG A 36 6.03 -3.02 -11.47
CA ARG A 36 7.45 -2.64 -11.62
C ARG A 36 8.38 -3.80 -11.27
N ARG A 37 8.11 -4.52 -10.17
CA ARG A 37 8.92 -5.67 -9.73
C ARG A 37 8.96 -6.77 -10.78
N LYS A 38 7.82 -7.12 -11.38
CA LYS A 38 7.75 -8.14 -12.43
C LYS A 38 8.52 -7.75 -13.69
N LEU A 39 8.50 -6.47 -14.05
CA LEU A 39 9.29 -5.95 -15.17
C LEU A 39 10.80 -6.02 -14.87
N ILE A 40 11.23 -5.71 -13.64
CA ILE A 40 12.63 -5.89 -13.22
C ILE A 40 13.05 -7.37 -13.27
N GLU A 41 12.18 -8.29 -12.84
CA GLU A 41 12.44 -9.73 -12.92
C GLU A 41 12.57 -10.22 -14.37
N ALA A 42 11.86 -9.59 -15.31
CA ALA A 42 11.92 -9.91 -16.73
C ALA A 42 13.09 -9.24 -17.47
N GLU A 43 13.57 -8.09 -16.99
CA GLU A 43 14.59 -7.25 -17.62
C GLU A 43 15.87 -7.99 -18.04
N PRO A 44 16.45 -8.93 -17.25
CA PRO A 44 17.65 -9.67 -17.67
C PRO A 44 17.49 -10.47 -18.97
N HIS A 45 16.27 -10.83 -19.34
CA HIS A 45 15.95 -11.60 -20.55
C HIS A 45 15.34 -10.74 -21.66
N TYR A 46 14.79 -9.57 -21.29
CA TYR A 46 14.05 -8.68 -22.19
C TYR A 46 14.40 -7.21 -21.89
N PRO A 47 15.67 -6.79 -22.07
CA PRO A 47 16.16 -5.52 -21.55
C PRO A 47 15.47 -4.30 -22.18
N ASP A 48 15.37 -4.24 -23.51
CA ASP A 48 14.82 -3.08 -24.21
C ASP A 48 13.33 -2.81 -23.91
N PRO A 49 12.42 -3.80 -24.00
CA PRO A 49 11.00 -3.57 -23.66
C PRO A 49 10.82 -3.32 -22.16
N CYS A 50 11.57 -3.99 -21.29
CA CYS A 50 11.47 -3.75 -19.84
C CYS A 50 11.98 -2.36 -19.49
N ARG A 51 13.11 -1.91 -20.04
CA ARG A 51 13.64 -0.55 -19.82
C ARG A 51 12.60 0.50 -20.18
N THR A 52 11.97 0.37 -21.34
CA THR A 52 10.92 1.29 -21.81
C THR A 52 9.79 1.42 -20.79
N ALA A 53 9.23 0.30 -20.35
CA ALA A 53 8.16 0.30 -19.35
C ALA A 53 8.62 0.82 -17.98
N LEU A 54 9.83 0.46 -17.55
CA LEU A 54 10.40 0.88 -16.26
C LEU A 54 10.68 2.38 -16.22
N GLU A 55 11.11 2.99 -17.32
CA GLU A 55 11.29 4.43 -17.45
C GLU A 55 9.95 5.16 -17.35
N LEU A 56 8.92 4.71 -18.06
CA LEU A 56 7.56 5.28 -17.98
C LEU A 56 6.99 5.18 -16.55
N ILE A 57 7.13 4.01 -15.90
CA ILE A 57 6.72 3.86 -14.49
C ILE A 57 7.55 4.79 -13.60
N GLY A 58 8.84 4.95 -13.86
CA GLY A 58 9.72 5.89 -13.15
C GLY A 58 9.23 7.33 -13.23
N GLN A 59 8.70 7.75 -14.38
CA GLN A 59 8.08 9.06 -14.57
C GLN A 59 6.79 9.22 -13.74
N LEU A 60 5.95 8.18 -13.61
CA LEU A 60 4.79 8.23 -12.71
C LEU A 60 5.21 8.53 -11.27
N TYR A 61 6.24 7.84 -10.78
CA TYR A 61 6.78 8.10 -9.45
C TYR A 61 7.42 9.48 -9.33
N ALA A 62 7.98 10.03 -10.41
CA ALA A 62 8.50 11.40 -10.41
C ALA A 62 7.39 12.42 -10.18
N VAL A 63 6.24 12.27 -10.87
CA VAL A 63 5.06 13.12 -10.64
C VAL A 63 4.59 13.03 -9.19
N GLU A 64 4.48 11.83 -8.62
CA GLU A 64 4.01 11.65 -7.24
C GLU A 64 4.97 12.26 -6.20
N ARG A 65 6.28 12.33 -6.49
CA ARG A 65 7.29 12.93 -5.60
C ARG A 65 7.18 14.45 -5.51
N GLU A 66 6.52 15.11 -6.47
CA GLU A 66 6.33 16.56 -6.45
C GLU A 66 5.23 17.00 -5.48
N VAL A 67 4.38 16.08 -5.02
CA VAL A 67 3.39 16.35 -3.99
C VAL A 67 4.05 16.13 -2.62
N PRO A 68 4.09 17.15 -1.74
CA PRO A 68 4.59 17.00 -0.38
C PRO A 68 3.95 15.82 0.36
N VAL A 69 4.78 15.06 1.06
CA VAL A 69 4.32 13.96 1.91
C VAL A 69 3.72 14.55 3.18
N LEU A 70 2.45 14.24 3.46
CA LEU A 70 1.83 14.60 4.72
C LEU A 70 2.56 13.94 5.90
N PRO A 71 2.82 14.68 7.00
CA PRO A 71 3.22 14.08 8.26
C PRO A 71 2.18 13.03 8.68
N ALA A 72 2.62 11.92 9.28
CA ALA A 72 1.73 10.81 9.65
C ALA A 72 0.58 11.20 10.60
N ALA A 73 0.72 12.34 11.31
CA ALA A 73 -0.29 12.89 12.20
C ALA A 73 -1.40 13.70 11.50
N ALA A 74 -1.19 14.13 10.25
CA ALA A 74 -2.21 14.81 9.46
C ALA A 74 -3.05 13.76 8.72
N ALA A 75 -4.34 13.68 9.03
CA ALA A 75 -5.24 12.84 8.26
C ALA A 75 -5.19 13.29 6.79
N VAL A 76 -5.24 12.34 5.85
CA VAL A 76 -5.27 12.66 4.40
C VAL A 76 -6.43 13.62 4.07
N GLU A 77 -7.47 13.62 4.90
CA GLU A 77 -8.65 14.48 4.83
C GLU A 77 -8.39 15.94 5.26
N THR A 78 -7.28 16.25 5.96
CA THR A 78 -6.98 17.59 6.48
C THR A 78 -6.13 18.46 5.54
N ALA A 79 -5.90 18.03 4.28
CA ALA A 79 -5.06 18.77 3.32
C ALA A 79 -5.69 18.87 1.92
N PRO A 80 -6.82 19.61 1.78
CA PRO A 80 -7.54 19.74 0.52
C PRO A 80 -6.65 20.28 -0.62
N ASP A 81 -5.75 21.22 -0.32
CA ASP A 81 -4.86 21.81 -1.32
C ASP A 81 -3.86 20.80 -1.90
N LEU A 82 -3.35 19.88 -1.07
CA LEU A 82 -2.45 18.82 -1.54
C LEU A 82 -3.17 17.78 -2.39
N LEU A 83 -4.42 17.44 -2.03
CA LEU A 83 -5.25 16.55 -2.84
C LEU A 83 -5.61 17.19 -4.18
N ALA A 84 -5.93 18.49 -4.19
CA ALA A 84 -6.18 19.26 -5.41
C ALA A 84 -4.93 19.33 -6.30
N LEU A 85 -3.76 19.64 -5.71
CA LEU A 85 -2.48 19.64 -6.42
C LEU A 85 -2.19 18.27 -7.04
N ARG A 86 -2.33 17.20 -6.26
CA ARG A 86 -2.13 15.83 -6.73
C ARG A 86 -3.08 15.46 -7.86
N SER A 87 -4.36 15.79 -7.72
CA SER A 87 -5.37 15.55 -8.77
C SER A 87 -4.98 16.24 -10.07
N ARG A 88 -4.60 17.53 -10.00
CA ARG A 88 -4.15 18.31 -11.16
C ARG A 88 -2.92 17.71 -11.82
N LEU A 89 -1.87 17.40 -11.05
CA LEU A 89 -0.64 16.79 -11.58
C LEU A 89 -0.91 15.43 -12.23
N ARG A 90 -1.77 14.60 -11.62
CA ARG A 90 -2.16 13.31 -12.20
C ARG A 90 -2.92 13.49 -13.51
N HIS A 91 -3.85 14.45 -13.56
CA HIS A 91 -4.61 14.75 -14.77
C HIS A 91 -3.69 15.24 -15.90
N GLU A 92 -2.82 16.21 -15.64
CA GLU A 92 -1.96 16.84 -16.64
C GLU A 92 -0.82 15.92 -17.10
N ARG A 93 -0.24 15.11 -16.19
CA ARG A 93 1.03 14.44 -16.44
C ARG A 93 0.97 12.93 -16.25
N SER A 94 0.30 12.41 -15.22
CA SER A 94 0.23 10.96 -15.04
C SER A 94 -0.67 10.28 -16.07
N ARG A 95 -1.80 10.88 -16.44
CA ARG A 95 -2.72 10.32 -17.46
C ARG A 95 -2.04 10.02 -18.80
N PRO A 96 -1.29 10.94 -19.43
CA PRO A 96 -0.60 10.63 -20.69
C PRO A 96 0.45 9.53 -20.53
N ILE A 97 1.19 9.50 -19.42
CA ILE A 97 2.18 8.43 -19.13
C ILE A 97 1.47 7.08 -18.98
N VAL A 98 0.36 7.00 -18.24
CA VAL A 98 -0.42 5.76 -18.11
C VAL A 98 -0.97 5.30 -19.46
N ALA A 99 -1.45 6.22 -20.29
CA ALA A 99 -1.90 5.88 -21.64
C ALA A 99 -0.76 5.33 -22.51
N GLU A 100 0.46 5.85 -22.36
CA GLU A 100 1.65 5.35 -23.04
C GLU A 100 2.06 3.96 -22.57
N ILE A 101 2.04 3.71 -21.26
CA ILE A 101 2.26 2.37 -20.69
C ILE A 101 1.24 1.38 -21.25
N GLN A 102 -0.03 1.78 -21.38
CA GLN A 102 -1.07 0.91 -21.96
C GLN A 102 -0.78 0.57 -23.42
N ARG A 103 -0.44 1.59 -24.23
CA ARG A 103 -0.11 1.40 -25.64
C ARG A 103 1.10 0.47 -25.80
N TRP A 104 2.14 0.68 -25.00
CA TRP A 104 3.31 -0.19 -24.96
C TRP A 104 2.89 -1.64 -24.64
N ALA A 105 2.14 -1.84 -23.55
CA ALA A 105 1.74 -3.19 -23.11
C ALA A 105 0.85 -3.93 -24.14
N LEU A 106 0.03 -3.20 -24.90
CA LEU A 106 -0.82 -3.77 -25.95
C LEU A 106 -0.07 -4.03 -27.27
N ALA A 107 0.97 -3.26 -27.56
CA ALA A 107 1.76 -3.38 -28.78
C ALA A 107 2.90 -4.42 -28.65
N GLU A 108 3.42 -4.61 -27.45
CA GLU A 108 4.57 -5.47 -27.19
C GLU A 108 4.26 -6.95 -27.47
N ARG A 109 5.11 -7.60 -28.27
CA ARG A 109 4.91 -8.99 -28.68
C ARG A 109 5.80 -9.91 -27.86
N ALA A 110 5.23 -10.46 -26.79
CA ALA A 110 5.90 -11.44 -25.94
C ALA A 110 5.18 -12.81 -26.00
N LEU A 111 5.95 -13.90 -25.93
CA LEU A 111 5.37 -15.23 -25.74
C LEU A 111 4.63 -15.26 -24.38
N PRO A 112 3.38 -15.75 -24.29
CA PRO A 112 2.59 -15.69 -23.06
C PRO A 112 3.30 -16.23 -21.82
N GLU A 113 4.06 -17.32 -21.98
CA GLU A 113 4.77 -17.99 -20.88
C GLU A 113 6.14 -17.40 -20.55
N SER A 114 6.64 -16.46 -21.36
CA SER A 114 7.87 -15.74 -21.05
C SER A 114 7.72 -14.85 -19.83
N SER A 115 8.83 -14.47 -19.20
CA SER A 115 8.82 -13.54 -18.06
C SER A 115 8.19 -12.19 -18.44
N LEU A 116 8.47 -11.68 -19.65
CA LEU A 116 7.85 -10.46 -20.17
C LEU A 116 6.35 -10.65 -20.43
N GLY A 117 5.94 -11.75 -21.08
CA GLY A 117 4.53 -12.06 -21.34
C GLY A 117 3.70 -12.17 -20.06
N LYS A 118 4.26 -12.77 -19.02
CA LYS A 118 3.67 -12.82 -17.67
C LYS A 118 3.59 -11.45 -17.01
N ALA A 119 4.61 -10.60 -17.17
CA ALA A 119 4.60 -9.23 -16.65
C ALA A 119 3.52 -8.37 -17.32
N ILE A 120 3.41 -8.43 -18.65
CA ILE A 120 2.38 -7.72 -19.43
C ILE A 120 0.98 -8.24 -19.07
N SER A 121 0.79 -9.55 -19.01
CA SER A 121 -0.50 -10.15 -18.64
C SER A 121 -0.93 -9.72 -17.23
N TYR A 122 0.02 -9.65 -16.29
CA TYR A 122 -0.24 -9.14 -14.94
C TYR A 122 -0.61 -7.67 -14.94
N LEU A 123 0.11 -6.82 -15.67
CA LEU A 123 -0.18 -5.40 -15.82
C LEU A 123 -1.60 -5.16 -16.39
N LEU A 124 -1.93 -5.82 -17.50
CA LEU A 124 -3.22 -5.66 -18.17
C LEU A 124 -4.37 -6.27 -17.37
N GLY A 125 -4.14 -7.40 -16.69
CA GLY A 125 -5.14 -8.02 -15.82
C GLY A 125 -5.56 -7.15 -14.63
N LEU A 126 -4.65 -6.29 -14.15
CA LEU A 126 -4.91 -5.37 -13.03
C LEU A 126 -5.31 -3.96 -13.46
N TRP A 127 -5.46 -3.72 -14.77
CA TRP A 127 -5.61 -2.38 -15.34
C TRP A 127 -6.73 -1.53 -14.69
N PRO A 128 -7.95 -2.07 -14.44
CA PRO A 128 -9.03 -1.28 -13.84
C PRO A 128 -8.74 -0.78 -12.43
N GLY A 129 -7.90 -1.49 -11.65
CA GLY A 129 -7.51 -1.06 -10.30
C GLY A 129 -6.20 -0.26 -10.29
N LEU A 130 -5.28 -0.52 -11.23
CA LEU A 130 -4.05 0.26 -11.41
C LEU A 130 -4.31 1.71 -11.83
N THR A 131 -5.44 1.97 -12.50
CA THR A 131 -5.79 3.30 -13.03
C THR A 131 -6.60 4.16 -12.07
N ARG A 132 -7.16 3.60 -10.97
CA ARG A 132 -8.03 4.32 -10.01
C ARG A 132 -7.37 5.53 -9.37
N PHE A 133 -6.05 5.50 -9.18
CA PHE A 133 -5.32 6.63 -8.63
C PHE A 133 -5.45 7.90 -9.50
N LEU A 134 -5.68 7.76 -10.81
CA LEU A 134 -5.87 8.91 -11.70
C LEU A 134 -7.16 9.69 -11.38
N ASP A 135 -8.16 9.01 -10.83
CA ASP A 135 -9.50 9.57 -10.57
C ASP A 135 -9.68 9.95 -9.10
N ASP A 136 -8.91 9.36 -8.18
CA ASP A 136 -8.97 9.65 -6.75
C ASP A 136 -7.58 9.98 -6.17
N PRO A 137 -7.30 11.25 -5.80
CA PRO A 137 -6.01 11.69 -5.25
C PRO A 137 -5.66 11.06 -3.90
N ARG A 138 -6.63 10.43 -3.22
CA ARG A 138 -6.42 9.73 -1.94
C ARG A 138 -5.78 8.35 -2.15
N ILE A 139 -5.94 7.76 -3.33
CA ILE A 139 -5.33 6.47 -3.67
C ILE A 139 -3.85 6.69 -3.96
N PRO A 140 -2.91 6.09 -3.20
CA PRO A 140 -1.49 6.18 -3.50
C PRO A 140 -1.12 5.24 -4.65
N LEU A 141 0.01 5.52 -5.32
CA LEU A 141 0.51 4.71 -6.44
C LEU A 141 0.98 3.30 -5.98
N ASP A 142 1.44 3.20 -4.73
CA ASP A 142 1.87 1.97 -4.08
C ASP A 142 1.49 1.90 -2.60
N ASN A 143 1.56 0.70 -2.05
CA ASN A 143 1.36 0.39 -0.64
C ASN A 143 2.69 0.16 0.12
N ASN A 144 3.84 0.55 -0.43
CA ASN A 144 5.17 0.24 0.12
C ASN A 144 5.33 0.75 1.56
N ARG A 145 4.70 1.88 1.91
CA ARG A 145 4.70 2.39 3.29
C ARG A 145 4.04 1.40 4.25
N THR A 146 2.88 0.87 3.87
CA THR A 146 2.14 -0.14 4.64
C THR A 146 2.95 -1.43 4.74
N GLU A 147 3.50 -1.92 3.63
CA GLU A 147 4.34 -3.13 3.62
C GLU A 147 5.60 -2.99 4.49
N ARG A 148 6.24 -1.81 4.47
CA ARG A 148 7.37 -1.51 5.36
C ARG A 148 6.95 -1.52 6.84
N GLY A 149 5.78 -0.99 7.19
CA GLY A 149 5.25 -1.05 8.55
C GLY A 149 5.02 -2.49 9.03
N LEU A 150 4.59 -3.38 8.12
CA LEU A 150 4.39 -4.80 8.43
C LEU A 150 5.69 -5.62 8.51
N ARG A 151 6.83 -5.08 8.07
CA ARG A 151 8.10 -5.81 8.04
C ARG A 151 8.52 -6.33 9.41
N GLY A 152 8.24 -5.58 10.48
CA GLY A 152 8.51 -6.00 11.86
C GLY A 152 7.71 -7.25 12.25
N VAL A 153 6.43 -7.30 11.89
CA VAL A 153 5.55 -8.46 12.12
C VAL A 153 6.02 -9.68 11.34
N VAL A 154 6.36 -9.49 10.05
CA VAL A 154 6.84 -10.57 9.18
C VAL A 154 8.15 -11.16 9.70
N LEU A 155 9.11 -10.31 10.07
CA LEU A 155 10.38 -10.74 10.64
C LEU A 155 10.17 -11.42 12.00
N GLY A 156 9.28 -10.87 12.85
CA GLY A 156 8.87 -11.49 14.10
C GLY A 156 8.37 -12.92 13.87
N ARG A 157 7.39 -13.11 12.99
CA ARG A 157 6.85 -14.44 12.65
C ARG A 157 7.95 -15.41 12.24
N LYS A 158 8.95 -14.96 11.47
CA LYS A 158 10.10 -15.79 11.09
C LYS A 158 10.96 -16.17 12.31
N ASN A 159 11.17 -15.24 13.25
CA ASN A 159 12.04 -15.43 14.41
C ASN A 159 11.40 -16.26 15.53
N HIS A 160 10.10 -16.08 15.80
CA HIS A 160 9.38 -16.81 16.87
C HIS A 160 8.41 -17.87 16.33
N TYR A 161 8.51 -18.22 15.04
CA TYR A 161 7.66 -19.21 14.36
C TYR A 161 6.14 -18.91 14.38
N GLY A 162 5.77 -17.66 14.64
CA GLY A 162 4.39 -17.19 14.70
C GLY A 162 3.56 -17.81 15.82
N SER A 163 2.26 -17.53 15.78
CA SER A 163 1.29 -18.10 16.74
C SER A 163 0.81 -19.47 16.27
N ARG A 164 0.75 -20.43 17.19
CA ARG A 164 0.25 -21.80 16.93
C ARG A 164 -1.23 -22.00 17.28
N SER A 165 -1.94 -20.92 17.60
CA SER A 165 -3.38 -20.94 17.87
C SER A 165 -4.01 -19.62 17.44
N THR A 166 -5.31 -19.66 17.12
CA THR A 166 -6.10 -18.46 16.77
C THR A 166 -6.04 -17.42 17.89
N ARG A 167 -6.15 -17.86 19.15
CA ARG A 167 -6.03 -16.97 20.32
C ARG A 167 -4.66 -16.29 20.38
N GLY A 168 -3.58 -17.06 20.15
CA GLY A 168 -2.22 -16.49 20.08
C GLY A 168 -2.10 -15.44 18.99
N THR A 169 -2.67 -15.71 17.80
CA THR A 169 -2.68 -14.76 16.68
C THR A 169 -3.41 -13.47 17.03
N HIS A 170 -4.55 -13.55 17.72
CA HIS A 170 -5.30 -12.38 18.17
C HIS A 170 -4.50 -11.54 19.18
N VAL A 171 -3.86 -12.19 20.16
CA VAL A 171 -3.01 -11.49 21.14
C VAL A 171 -1.83 -10.82 20.45
N ALA A 172 -1.14 -11.51 19.55
CA ALA A 172 -0.03 -10.94 18.79
C ALA A 172 -0.49 -9.73 17.97
N ALA A 173 -1.64 -9.83 17.27
CA ALA A 173 -2.21 -8.73 16.51
C ALA A 173 -2.51 -7.50 17.39
N LEU A 174 -3.07 -7.68 18.59
CA LEU A 174 -3.30 -6.59 19.55
C LEU A 174 -2.00 -5.88 19.92
N PHE A 175 -0.96 -6.63 20.30
CA PHE A 175 0.33 -6.04 20.67
C PHE A 175 1.00 -5.32 19.49
N TYR A 176 0.96 -5.88 18.29
CA TYR A 176 1.46 -5.20 17.10
C TYR A 176 0.74 -3.87 16.86
N SER A 177 -0.59 -3.85 16.96
CA SER A 177 -1.38 -2.63 16.82
C SER A 177 -1.00 -1.57 17.86
N LEU A 178 -0.86 -1.95 19.13
CA LEU A 178 -0.45 -1.02 20.20
C LEU A 178 0.96 -0.46 19.97
N ILE A 179 1.91 -1.32 19.63
CA ILE A 179 3.32 -0.94 19.40
C ILE A 179 3.44 -0.03 18.18
N GLU A 180 2.81 -0.38 17.06
CA GLU A 180 2.88 0.44 15.85
C GLU A 180 2.13 1.76 16.02
N SER A 181 1.02 1.79 16.78
CA SER A 181 0.34 3.05 17.12
C SER A 181 1.25 3.99 17.93
N ALA A 182 2.00 3.46 18.91
CA ALA A 182 2.95 4.26 19.67
C ALA A 182 4.05 4.84 18.78
N LYS A 183 4.66 4.02 17.91
CA LYS A 183 5.67 4.48 16.94
C LYS A 183 5.14 5.55 16.00
N LEU A 184 3.91 5.39 15.50
CA LEU A 184 3.26 6.37 14.62
C LEU A 184 3.03 7.71 15.32
N CYS A 185 2.74 7.70 16.61
CA CYS A 185 2.64 8.91 17.43
C CYS A 185 4.01 9.44 17.89
N GLY A 186 5.13 8.81 17.55
CA GLY A 186 6.46 9.23 18.03
C GLY A 186 6.75 8.90 19.50
N VAL A 187 5.96 8.02 20.11
CA VAL A 187 6.11 7.60 21.51
C VAL A 187 6.88 6.28 21.58
N ASP A 188 7.82 6.18 22.52
CA ASP A 188 8.52 4.94 22.81
C ASP A 188 7.51 3.82 23.18
N PRO A 189 7.50 2.68 22.47
CA PRO A 189 6.52 1.62 22.71
C PRO A 189 6.54 1.06 24.13
N LYS A 190 7.71 1.00 24.77
CA LYS A 190 7.83 0.52 26.15
C LYS A 190 7.20 1.51 27.13
N ARG A 191 7.46 2.81 26.96
CA ARG A 191 6.80 3.90 27.72
C ARG A 191 5.28 3.82 27.56
N TYR A 192 4.79 3.66 26.33
CA TYR A 192 3.35 3.53 26.07
C TYR A 192 2.72 2.32 26.76
N LEU A 193 3.29 1.12 26.57
CA LEU A 193 2.74 -0.10 27.17
C LEU A 193 2.75 -0.04 28.70
N LEU A 194 3.82 0.49 29.32
CA LEU A 194 3.87 0.66 30.77
C LEU A 194 2.80 1.62 31.28
N ALA A 195 2.60 2.76 30.60
CA ALA A 195 1.56 3.71 30.95
C ALA A 195 0.16 3.08 30.84
N ALA A 196 -0.12 2.40 29.72
CA ALA A 196 -1.39 1.72 29.49
C ALA A 196 -1.68 0.63 30.53
N ILE A 197 -0.68 -0.18 30.89
CA ILE A 197 -0.82 -1.22 31.93
C ILE A 197 -1.09 -0.58 33.29
N ARG A 198 -0.34 0.47 33.66
CA ARG A 198 -0.53 1.16 34.96
C ARG A 198 -1.93 1.78 35.06
N ALA A 199 -2.41 2.42 33.99
CA ALA A 199 -3.75 2.99 33.94
C ALA A 199 -4.82 1.90 34.09
N ALA A 200 -4.71 0.79 33.36
CA ALA A 200 -5.64 -0.33 33.44
C ALA A 200 -5.65 -1.05 34.80
N LEU A 201 -4.51 -1.06 35.52
CA LEU A 201 -4.43 -1.60 36.89
C LEU A 201 -5.15 -0.69 37.91
N ALA A 202 -5.10 0.62 37.71
CA ALA A 202 -5.81 1.59 38.55
C ALA A 202 -7.31 1.63 38.25
N ASP A 203 -7.67 1.61 36.96
CA ASP A 203 -9.04 1.59 36.46
C ASP A 203 -9.11 0.76 35.18
N ARG A 204 -9.85 -0.36 35.24
CA ARG A 204 -9.99 -1.29 34.11
C ARG A 204 -10.74 -0.71 32.91
N THR A 205 -11.39 0.44 33.06
CA THR A 205 -12.08 1.16 31.98
C THR A 205 -11.21 2.23 31.32
N ALA A 206 -10.03 2.52 31.88
CA ALA A 206 -9.13 3.54 31.37
C ALA A 206 -8.56 3.17 29.99
N VAL A 207 -8.65 4.10 29.04
CA VAL A 207 -8.07 3.97 27.69
C VAL A 207 -6.89 4.93 27.57
N THR A 208 -5.67 4.38 27.54
CA THR A 208 -4.47 5.18 27.29
C THR A 208 -4.19 5.27 25.80
N LEU A 209 -4.26 6.47 25.25
CA LEU A 209 -3.93 6.74 23.85
C LEU A 209 -2.46 7.17 23.76
N PRO A 210 -1.69 6.73 22.74
CA PRO A 210 -0.26 7.05 22.70
C PRO A 210 0.03 8.55 22.67
N HIS A 211 -0.73 9.34 21.92
CA HIS A 211 -0.51 10.79 21.77
C HIS A 211 -0.71 11.58 23.08
N THR A 212 -1.41 11.05 24.08
CA THR A 212 -1.56 11.71 25.38
C THR A 212 -0.29 11.62 26.24
N LEU A 213 0.74 10.93 25.76
CA LEU A 213 2.04 10.78 26.41
C LEU A 213 3.14 11.63 25.75
N LEU A 214 2.77 12.41 24.73
CA LEU A 214 3.62 13.45 24.15
C LEU A 214 3.54 14.67 25.06
N ASP A 215 4.70 15.13 25.53
CA ASP A 215 4.83 16.33 26.36
C ASP A 215 4.65 17.60 25.50
#